data_AF-A0A3R7XPP0-F1
#
_entry.id   AF-A0A3R7XPP0-F1
#
_cell.length_a   1.000
_cell.length_b   1.000
_cell.length_c   1.000
_cell.angle_alpha   90.00
_cell.angle_beta   90.00
_cell.angle_gamma   90.00
#
_symmetry.space_group_name_H-M   'P 1'
#
loop_
_entity.id
_entity.type
_entity.pdbx_description
1 polymer ?
#
loop_
_entity_poly.entity_id
_entity_poly.type
_entity_poly.pdbx_seq_one_letter_code
_entity_poly.pdbx_strand_id
1 'polypeptide(L)'
;MWRVALRLKPRAQHSAFACRHLSTWVTNEPGATPAAEATAVNNAKTIHRISPNHLRSQEDTRRVQLLIRTFKQYGHFVAHIDPLKKSEKSPELQKWNWGSRCGPTVTCVALSQCIDPTSVGFSEEDLDREFFIGDDLSIGPVATLRDDHEFTPAEKVAIFNHMLQAELFEKFLGRRFSGAKRFSVEGGESLIPGLKELLQTASDLGVEAVYMGMAHRVRSTSDVVSQPIAFGSGRLAFQDIAKDTDRSRVMPLLLHGDASMFQGSVRDVAKISRSPIFHVNGDDPEAVVKVMKMAVEFRQKYKCDVVVDLVCYRRHGHNEQDSPEITAPVMYHCINQHPTVITLYFKQLQSQGILTAEQCADLISDIERNLASEHDHSKTAPSFWDNLGDTPPPLPPTDVALSNVAKDTTTTGVNRKLLQEIGAQIFRIPAGFTAHKKVEAIMNNRLRAVETGARVDWATAEALAFGSLLAQGVNVRLSGQDCERGTFNQVDWVLTLDIFPLWCGGLILNLPHGYEGQGPEHSSARMERFLQQSNEDSDGFTTDEVKADVDVNIHIVIPTTPAQYFHALRRQVCALYRKPLVMFTPKYLLHHRPCTSDLSNFSLDTTFQRVLGDHPDDMKRLVADDQ
;
A
#
# COMPACT_ATOMS: atom_id res chain seq x y z
N MET A 1 22.24 10.31 -19.51
CA MET A 1 21.22 10.37 -18.43
C MET A 1 21.88 10.11 -17.08
N TRP A 2 22.68 11.06 -16.60
CA TRP A 2 23.27 11.00 -15.25
C TRP A 2 22.48 11.97 -14.37
N ARG A 3 21.52 11.46 -13.60
CA ARG A 3 20.97 12.18 -12.45
C ARG A 3 21.58 11.57 -11.19
N VAL A 4 22.73 12.11 -10.86
CA VAL A 4 23.42 11.96 -9.58
C VAL A 4 22.50 12.51 -8.49
N ALA A 5 21.96 11.64 -7.64
CA ALA A 5 21.43 12.05 -6.35
C ALA A 5 22.61 12.13 -5.37
N LEU A 6 23.04 13.37 -5.10
CA LEU A 6 24.00 13.72 -4.06
C LEU A 6 23.50 13.24 -2.68
N ARG A 7 24.01 12.11 -2.20
CA ARG A 7 24.03 11.81 -0.75
C ARG A 7 25.20 12.59 -0.14
N LEU A 8 24.88 13.71 0.49
CA LEU A 8 25.76 14.27 1.52
C LEU A 8 25.90 13.22 2.63
N LYS A 9 27.15 12.90 2.98
CA LYS A 9 27.50 12.05 4.11
C LYS A 9 26.71 12.49 5.37
N PRO A 10 26.14 11.57 6.15
CA PRO A 10 25.72 11.91 7.50
C PRO A 10 27.00 12.19 8.30
N ARG A 11 27.27 13.47 8.58
CA ARG A 11 28.13 13.83 9.69
C ARG A 11 27.43 13.30 10.93
N ALA A 12 28.01 12.28 11.55
CA ALA A 12 27.70 11.89 12.91
C ALA A 12 27.98 13.10 13.82
N GLN A 13 26.95 13.90 14.09
CA GLN A 13 26.84 14.64 15.32
C GLN A 13 25.86 13.87 16.19
N HIS A 14 26.44 13.10 17.12
CA HIS A 14 25.72 12.67 18.31
C HIS A 14 25.25 13.92 19.06
N SER A 15 24.06 14.42 18.76
CA SER A 15 23.31 15.23 19.73
C SER A 15 22.58 14.26 20.64
N ALA A 16 23.28 13.78 21.65
CA ALA A 16 22.64 13.32 22.87
C ALA A 16 21.83 14.52 23.41
N PHE A 17 20.54 14.58 23.10
CA PHE A 17 19.60 15.42 23.83
C PHE A 17 19.39 14.76 25.20
N ALA A 18 20.41 14.90 26.03
CA ALA A 18 20.30 14.72 27.46
C ALA A 18 19.24 15.72 27.95
N CYS A 19 18.21 15.17 28.57
CA CYS A 19 17.20 15.87 29.34
C CYS A 19 17.91 16.76 30.38
N ARG A 20 18.20 18.02 30.05
CA ARG A 20 18.70 19.02 31.00
C ARG A 20 17.51 19.76 31.57
N HIS A 21 17.15 19.36 32.79
CA HIS A 21 16.42 20.17 33.74
C HIS A 21 16.97 21.61 33.73
N LEU A 22 16.13 22.56 33.35
CA LEU A 22 16.32 23.97 33.68
C LEU A 22 16.03 24.14 35.18
N SER A 23 17.06 23.95 36.01
CA SER A 23 17.14 24.53 37.35
C SER A 23 18.18 25.65 37.30
N THR A 24 17.70 26.88 37.24
CA THR A 24 18.52 28.09 37.38
C THR A 24 19.07 28.17 38.80
N TRP A 25 20.38 27.99 38.96
CA TRP A 25 21.13 28.42 40.13
C TRP A 25 22.22 29.38 39.66
N VAL A 26 22.09 30.64 40.08
CA VAL A 26 23.06 31.71 39.86
C VAL A 26 24.11 31.63 40.96
N THR A 27 25.37 31.40 40.59
CA THR A 27 26.53 31.57 41.47
C THR A 27 27.36 32.75 40.96
N ASN A 28 27.49 33.76 41.83
CA ASN A 28 28.38 34.92 41.71
C ASN A 28 29.85 34.49 41.63
N GLU A 29 30.67 35.26 40.90
CA GLU A 29 32.04 35.65 41.28
C GLU A 29 32.52 36.88 40.45
N PRO A 30 33.53 37.65 40.93
CA PRO A 30 33.54 39.11 40.84
C PRO A 30 34.60 39.70 39.90
N GLY A 31 34.36 40.92 39.39
CA GLY A 31 35.40 41.68 38.67
C GLY A 31 34.99 43.05 38.15
N ALA A 32 35.55 44.09 38.78
CA ALA A 32 35.89 45.42 38.25
C ALA A 32 34.78 46.47 37.97
N THR A 33 34.80 47.49 38.82
CA THR A 33 34.19 48.85 38.74
C THR A 33 34.73 49.70 37.58
N PRO A 34 34.01 50.75 37.16
CA PRO A 34 34.40 52.09 37.60
C PRO A 34 33.24 53.03 37.99
N ALA A 35 33.63 54.02 38.80
CA ALA A 35 32.83 55.06 39.43
C ALA A 35 32.39 56.18 38.47
N ALA A 36 31.23 56.79 38.75
CA ALA A 36 31.01 58.25 38.74
C ALA A 36 29.66 58.60 39.40
N GLU A 37 29.75 59.21 40.58
CA GLU A 37 28.74 60.02 41.27
C GLU A 37 28.24 61.17 40.37
N ALA A 38 27.06 61.78 40.50
CA ALA A 38 25.91 61.66 41.39
C ALA A 38 24.77 62.48 40.77
N THR A 39 23.51 62.07 40.97
CA THR A 39 22.43 62.96 41.45
C THR A 39 21.13 62.19 41.71
N ALA A 40 20.74 62.21 42.99
CA ALA A 40 19.38 62.30 43.52
C ALA A 40 18.40 61.09 43.45
N VAL A 41 17.93 60.79 44.67
CA VAL A 41 16.65 60.16 45.07
C VAL A 41 16.65 58.63 45.23
N ASN A 42 16.89 58.22 46.48
CA ASN A 42 16.36 56.99 47.08
C ASN A 42 14.88 56.80 46.72
N ASN A 43 14.56 55.77 45.93
CA ASN A 43 13.30 55.06 46.04
C ASN A 43 13.53 53.56 45.79
N ALA A 44 13.03 52.78 46.74
CA ALA A 44 13.31 51.37 46.91
C ALA A 44 12.88 50.51 45.71
N LYS A 45 13.66 49.44 45.47
CA LYS A 45 13.37 48.31 44.59
C LYS A 45 11.94 47.80 44.81
N THR A 46 11.05 48.07 43.85
CA THR A 46 9.77 47.36 43.76
C THR A 46 9.95 46.21 42.76
N ILE A 47 10.29 45.02 43.27
CA ILE A 47 10.03 43.79 42.52
C ILE A 47 8.51 43.74 42.39
N HIS A 48 7.98 43.96 41.19
CA HIS A 48 6.55 43.79 40.95
C HIS A 48 6.21 42.31 41.21
N ARG A 49 5.71 42.02 42.42
CA ARG A 49 5.05 40.76 42.72
C ARG A 49 3.95 40.58 41.69
N ILE A 50 4.08 39.55 40.85
CA ILE A 50 3.00 39.11 39.96
C ILE A 50 1.75 39.01 40.83
N SER A 51 0.70 39.74 40.48
CA SER A 51 -0.49 39.76 41.31
C SER A 51 -1.04 38.33 41.45
N PRO A 52 -1.62 37.95 42.59
CA PRO A 52 -2.20 36.61 42.77
C PRO A 52 -3.20 36.23 41.66
N ASN A 53 -3.86 37.23 41.06
CA ASN A 53 -4.79 37.06 39.95
C ASN A 53 -4.07 36.67 38.63
N HIS A 54 -2.87 37.21 38.36
CA HIS A 54 -2.09 36.82 37.19
C HIS A 54 -1.51 35.40 37.32
N LEU A 55 -1.04 35.02 38.51
CA LEU A 55 -0.62 33.64 38.79
C LEU A 55 -1.77 32.64 38.60
N ARG A 56 -2.95 32.99 39.09
CA ARG A 56 -4.16 32.19 38.92
C ARG A 56 -4.57 32.05 37.45
N SER A 57 -4.55 33.15 36.69
CA SER A 57 -4.85 33.14 35.25
C SER A 57 -3.88 32.28 34.44
N GLN A 58 -2.58 32.32 34.76
CA GLN A 58 -1.58 31.45 34.13
C GLN A 58 -1.81 29.98 34.49
N GLU A 59 -2.17 29.68 35.73
CA GLU A 59 -2.45 28.33 36.18
C GLU A 59 -3.72 27.76 35.53
N ASP A 60 -4.76 28.57 35.37
CA ASP A 60 -5.98 28.19 34.66
C ASP A 60 -5.73 28.01 33.15
N THR A 61 -4.93 28.87 32.52
CA THR A 61 -4.50 28.69 31.12
C THR A 61 -3.74 27.37 30.92
N ARG A 62 -2.82 27.05 31.84
CA ARG A 62 -2.06 25.79 31.81
C ARG A 62 -2.99 24.58 31.99
N ARG A 63 -4.01 24.68 32.85
CA ARG A 63 -5.01 23.62 33.06
C ARG A 63 -5.84 23.40 31.79
N VAL A 64 -6.30 24.46 31.13
CA VAL A 64 -7.06 24.37 29.87
C VAL A 64 -6.20 23.74 28.77
N GLN A 65 -4.95 24.19 28.60
CA GLN A 65 -4.04 23.60 27.61
C GLN A 65 -3.76 22.11 27.90
N LEU A 66 -3.59 21.74 29.17
CA LEU A 66 -3.39 20.35 29.56
C LEU A 66 -4.65 19.52 29.30
N LEU A 67 -5.84 20.04 29.59
CA LEU A 67 -7.11 19.37 29.29
C LEU A 67 -7.27 19.11 27.79
N ILE A 68 -7.05 20.12 26.95
CA ILE A 68 -7.11 20.00 25.48
C ILE A 68 -6.12 18.92 25.00
N ARG A 69 -4.88 18.95 25.51
CA ARG A 69 -3.86 17.96 25.13
C ARG A 69 -4.22 16.55 25.58
N THR A 70 -4.72 16.39 26.81
CA THR A 70 -5.14 15.09 27.35
C THR A 70 -6.29 14.53 26.52
N PHE A 71 -7.29 15.33 26.17
CA PHE A 71 -8.39 14.87 25.33
C PHE A 71 -7.93 14.50 23.91
N LYS A 72 -7.00 15.27 23.34
CA LYS A 72 -6.36 14.95 22.05
C LYS A 72 -5.46 13.70 22.07
N GLN A 73 -5.13 13.15 23.23
CA GLN A 73 -4.22 12.00 23.38
C GLN A 73 -4.88 10.77 24.03
N TYR A 74 -6.03 10.96 24.68
CA TYR A 74 -6.78 9.87 25.29
C TYR A 74 -8.29 9.90 25.04
N GLY A 75 -8.84 10.88 24.32
CA GLY A 75 -10.28 11.03 24.13
C GLY A 75 -10.92 9.82 23.43
N HIS A 76 -10.20 9.22 22.49
CA HIS A 76 -10.63 8.01 21.79
C HIS A 76 -10.86 6.78 22.69
N PHE A 77 -10.33 6.75 23.93
CA PHE A 77 -10.59 5.65 24.88
C PHE A 77 -11.97 5.69 25.53
N VAL A 78 -12.64 6.84 25.50
CA VAL A 78 -14.00 7.01 26.06
C VAL A 78 -15.06 7.21 24.98
N ALA A 79 -14.65 7.22 23.70
CA ALA A 79 -15.54 7.33 22.57
C ALA A 79 -16.46 6.10 22.47
N HIS A 80 -17.73 6.33 22.11
CA HIS A 80 -18.76 5.30 21.96
C HIS A 80 -18.66 4.60 20.59
N ILE A 81 -17.54 3.88 20.39
CA ILE A 81 -17.21 3.27 19.09
C ILE A 81 -17.78 1.86 18.91
N ASP A 82 -18.04 1.10 19.98
CA ASP A 82 -18.54 -0.28 19.90
C ASP A 82 -20.08 -0.31 19.77
N PRO A 83 -20.63 -0.80 18.64
CA PRO A 83 -22.07 -1.01 18.46
C PRO A 83 -22.72 -1.83 19.59
N LEU A 84 -21.99 -2.81 20.12
CA LEU A 84 -22.46 -3.74 21.14
C LEU A 84 -22.26 -3.20 22.57
N LYS A 85 -21.69 -2.00 22.71
CA LYS A 85 -21.54 -1.24 23.97
C LYS A 85 -20.81 -2.00 25.09
N LYS A 86 -19.79 -2.79 24.77
CA LYS A 86 -19.00 -3.55 25.75
C LYS A 86 -17.79 -2.80 26.34
N SER A 87 -17.50 -1.57 25.89
CA SER A 87 -16.28 -0.87 26.32
C SER A 87 -16.31 -0.48 27.80
N GLU A 88 -15.31 -0.94 28.57
CA GLU A 88 -15.02 -0.44 29.91
C GLU A 88 -14.36 0.95 29.84
N LYS A 89 -14.73 1.85 30.76
CA LYS A 89 -14.18 3.23 30.84
C LYS A 89 -12.74 3.22 31.37
N SER A 90 -11.84 4.00 30.76
CA SER A 90 -10.46 4.14 31.24
C SER A 90 -10.38 4.71 32.67
N PRO A 91 -9.63 4.07 33.59
CA PRO A 91 -9.39 4.58 34.96
C PRO A 91 -8.68 5.94 34.99
N GLU A 92 -7.93 6.32 33.96
CA GLU A 92 -7.13 7.55 33.94
C GLU A 92 -7.99 8.80 33.70
N LEU A 93 -9.01 8.68 32.86
CA LEU A 93 -10.05 9.70 32.67
C LEU A 93 -11.02 9.74 33.87
N GLN A 94 -11.28 8.59 34.50
CA GLN A 94 -12.03 8.56 35.76
C GLN A 94 -11.29 9.23 36.92
N LYS A 95 -9.94 9.17 36.98
CA LYS A 95 -9.14 9.93 37.97
C LYS A 95 -9.25 11.45 37.77
N TRP A 96 -9.67 11.90 36.59
CA TRP A 96 -9.99 13.29 36.28
C TRP A 96 -11.43 13.68 36.61
N ASN A 97 -12.22 12.82 37.28
CA ASN A 97 -13.56 13.18 37.78
C ASN A 97 -13.51 14.40 38.73
N TRP A 98 -13.70 15.59 38.14
CA TRP A 98 -14.56 16.73 38.51
C TRP A 98 -14.73 17.17 39.98
N GLY A 99 -13.87 16.78 40.93
CA GLY A 99 -14.17 16.96 42.35
C GLY A 99 -13.23 17.78 43.24
N SER A 100 -11.95 18.02 42.89
CA SER A 100 -11.03 18.51 43.94
C SER A 100 -9.76 19.26 43.49
N ARG A 101 -9.43 19.31 42.19
CA ARG A 101 -8.24 20.04 41.71
C ARG A 101 -8.53 21.37 41.00
N CYS A 102 -9.77 21.59 40.58
CA CYS A 102 -10.24 22.88 40.10
C CYS A 102 -10.98 23.57 41.25
N GLY A 103 -10.33 24.54 41.91
CA GLY A 103 -10.91 25.23 43.06
C GLY A 103 -12.23 25.96 42.71
N PRO A 104 -13.03 26.34 43.73
CA PRO A 104 -14.43 26.78 43.62
C PRO A 104 -14.67 28.05 42.79
N THR A 105 -13.62 28.72 42.30
CA THR A 105 -13.75 29.98 41.53
C THR A 105 -13.62 29.77 40.03
N VAL A 106 -13.20 28.59 39.55
CA VAL A 106 -13.50 28.20 38.16
C VAL A 106 -15.01 27.96 38.04
N THR A 107 -15.67 27.63 39.15
CA THR A 107 -17.07 27.20 39.20
C THR A 107 -18.13 28.28 38.95
N CYS A 108 -17.81 29.58 38.93
CA CYS A 108 -18.87 30.61 39.04
C CYS A 108 -18.86 31.79 38.07
N VAL A 109 -17.88 31.93 37.18
CA VAL A 109 -17.96 32.94 36.09
C VAL A 109 -17.31 32.41 34.82
N ALA A 110 -16.26 31.60 34.96
CA ALA A 110 -15.57 30.98 33.85
C ALA A 110 -16.23 29.69 33.33
N LEU A 111 -17.10 29.00 34.08
CA LEU A 111 -17.78 27.79 33.56
C LEU A 111 -19.07 28.08 32.78
N SER A 112 -19.67 29.26 32.94
CA SER A 112 -20.84 29.67 32.16
C SER A 112 -20.50 30.64 31.03
N GLN A 113 -19.35 31.31 31.07
CA GLN A 113 -18.94 32.30 30.06
C GLN A 113 -17.47 32.21 29.58
N CYS A 114 -16.59 31.46 30.24
CA CYS A 114 -15.25 31.13 29.71
C CYS A 114 -15.09 29.64 29.38
N ILE A 115 -16.18 28.88 29.53
CA ILE A 115 -16.52 27.78 28.65
C ILE A 115 -17.30 28.45 27.53
N ASP A 116 -16.54 29.14 26.67
CA ASP A 116 -16.76 29.06 25.24
C ASP A 116 -15.61 28.20 24.69
N PRO A 117 -15.64 26.86 24.84
CA PRO A 117 -15.65 26.05 23.66
C PRO A 117 -16.96 26.35 22.96
N THR A 118 -16.90 26.66 21.67
CA THR A 118 -18.03 26.55 20.77
C THR A 118 -18.84 25.31 21.17
N SER A 119 -20.00 25.57 21.73
CA SER A 119 -20.83 24.69 22.55
C SER A 119 -21.02 23.30 21.95
N VAL A 120 -20.67 22.26 22.71
CA VAL A 120 -21.27 20.94 22.49
C VAL A 120 -21.27 20.09 23.78
N GLY A 121 -22.47 19.65 24.20
CA GLY A 121 -22.74 18.45 24.99
C GLY A 121 -22.49 17.20 24.13
N PHE A 122 -22.87 15.99 24.55
CA PHE A 122 -23.98 15.12 24.07
C PHE A 122 -23.44 13.91 23.25
N SER A 123 -23.93 12.67 23.40
CA SER A 123 -24.90 12.07 22.44
C SER A 123 -25.06 12.82 21.12
N GLU A 124 -24.90 12.21 19.95
CA GLU A 124 -24.85 12.93 18.65
C GLU A 124 -23.65 13.92 18.55
N GLU A 125 -23.12 14.43 19.65
CA GLU A 125 -22.14 15.49 19.73
C GLU A 125 -20.69 15.04 20.08
N ASP A 126 -20.45 13.75 20.32
CA ASP A 126 -19.13 13.15 20.60
C ASP A 126 -18.22 12.93 19.36
N LEU A 127 -18.43 13.66 18.25
CA LEU A 127 -17.78 13.43 16.95
C LEU A 127 -16.29 13.80 16.86
N ASP A 128 -15.60 13.99 17.99
CA ASP A 128 -14.18 14.31 18.08
C ASP A 128 -13.48 13.46 19.15
N ARG A 129 -12.32 12.79 19.00
CA ARG A 129 -11.27 12.71 17.97
C ARG A 129 -10.10 11.87 18.53
N GLU A 130 -9.22 11.36 17.65
CA GLU A 130 -7.78 11.70 17.63
C GLU A 130 -7.20 11.79 16.22
N PHE A 131 -6.39 12.83 16.00
CA PHE A 131 -5.51 12.98 14.84
C PHE A 131 -4.21 13.65 15.31
N PHE A 132 -3.07 13.17 14.81
CA PHE A 132 -1.82 13.92 14.78
C PHE A 132 -1.13 13.78 13.42
N ILE A 133 -0.66 14.91 12.88
CA ILE A 133 0.18 15.02 11.68
C ILE A 133 1.40 15.87 12.07
N GLY A 134 2.57 15.25 12.06
CA GLY A 134 3.89 15.84 11.74
C GLY A 134 4.45 17.01 12.56
N ASP A 135 5.79 17.01 12.69
CA ASP A 135 6.59 18.00 13.40
C ASP A 135 6.65 19.37 12.69
N ASP A 136 5.69 20.28 12.88
CA ASP A 136 5.98 21.72 13.07
C ASP A 136 4.74 22.54 13.50
N LEU A 137 4.95 23.43 14.47
CA LEU A 137 3.93 24.22 15.17
C LEU A 137 3.63 25.56 14.47
N SER A 138 2.92 25.54 13.34
CA SER A 138 2.34 26.76 12.75
C SER A 138 0.87 26.56 12.39
N ILE A 139 -0.02 27.07 13.24
CA ILE A 139 -1.47 26.85 13.21
C ILE A 139 -2.17 27.95 12.40
N GLY A 140 -2.83 27.58 11.31
CA GLY A 140 -3.97 28.33 10.73
C GLY A 140 -5.30 27.88 11.37
N PRO A 141 -6.44 28.55 11.10
CA PRO A 141 -7.71 28.27 11.76
C PRO A 141 -8.16 26.81 11.55
N VAL A 142 -8.63 26.19 12.63
CA VAL A 142 -8.96 24.76 12.75
C VAL A 142 -10.48 24.62 12.62
N ALA A 143 -10.96 23.97 11.56
CA ALA A 143 -12.37 23.60 11.39
C ALA A 143 -12.69 22.28 12.13
N THR A 144 -13.92 22.14 12.66
CA THR A 144 -14.41 20.88 13.21
C THR A 144 -14.97 19.99 12.08
N LEU A 145 -15.09 18.68 12.32
CA LEU A 145 -15.70 17.72 11.37
C LEU A 145 -17.21 17.97 11.15
N ARG A 146 -17.85 18.75 12.04
CA ARG A 146 -19.23 19.19 11.90
C ARG A 146 -19.36 20.53 11.17
N ASP A 147 -18.32 21.35 11.16
CA ASP A 147 -18.38 22.66 10.50
C ASP A 147 -18.20 22.60 8.98
N ASP A 148 -17.86 21.43 8.41
CA ASP A 148 -17.62 21.30 6.97
C ASP A 148 -18.76 20.59 6.19
N HIS A 149 -19.73 19.91 6.84
CA HIS A 149 -20.85 19.28 6.12
C HIS A 149 -22.03 18.80 7.00
N GLU A 150 -23.18 19.49 6.92
CA GLU A 150 -24.48 18.92 7.30
C GLU A 150 -25.07 18.14 6.12
N PHE A 151 -25.47 16.89 6.35
CA PHE A 151 -26.14 16.12 5.30
C PHE A 151 -27.55 16.66 5.07
N THR A 152 -27.83 16.97 3.82
CA THR A 152 -29.17 17.28 3.35
C THR A 152 -30.10 16.08 3.57
N PRO A 153 -31.43 16.30 3.69
CA PRO A 153 -32.39 15.20 3.79
C PRO A 153 -32.27 14.19 2.64
N ALA A 154 -31.93 14.65 1.43
CA ALA A 154 -31.72 13.80 0.26
C ALA A 154 -30.50 12.89 0.42
N GLU A 155 -29.37 13.41 0.89
CA GLU A 155 -28.16 12.62 1.16
C GLU A 155 -28.39 11.57 2.24
N LYS A 156 -29.11 11.94 3.31
CA LYS A 156 -29.49 11.00 4.38
C LYS A 156 -30.32 9.83 3.85
N VAL A 157 -31.29 10.10 2.98
CA VAL A 157 -32.08 9.07 2.29
C VAL A 157 -31.22 8.23 1.34
N ALA A 158 -30.25 8.83 0.64
CA ALA A 158 -29.33 8.09 -0.22
C ALA A 158 -28.43 7.13 0.59
N ILE A 159 -27.90 7.57 1.73
CA ILE A 159 -27.13 6.73 2.67
C ILE A 159 -27.99 5.54 3.11
N PHE A 160 -29.24 5.79 3.52
CA PHE A 160 -30.18 4.73 3.90
C PHE A 160 -30.44 3.75 2.76
N ASN A 161 -30.71 4.25 1.55
CA ASN A 161 -31.00 3.43 0.37
C ASN A 161 -29.82 2.53 -0.01
N HIS A 162 -28.58 3.02 0.07
CA HIS A 162 -27.39 2.21 -0.19
C HIS A 162 -27.22 1.06 0.80
N MET A 163 -27.45 1.30 2.09
CA MET A 163 -27.42 0.23 3.09
C MET A 163 -28.56 -0.76 2.86
N LEU A 164 -29.77 -0.26 2.59
CA LEU A 164 -30.95 -1.08 2.33
C LEU A 164 -30.75 -2.01 1.14
N GLN A 165 -30.14 -1.52 0.05
CA GLN A 165 -29.75 -2.35 -1.10
C GLN A 165 -28.82 -3.48 -0.69
N ALA A 166 -27.81 -3.21 0.14
CA ALA A 166 -26.87 -4.23 0.60
C ALA A 166 -27.54 -5.30 1.47
N GLU A 167 -28.39 -4.92 2.43
CA GLU A 167 -29.11 -5.88 3.29
C GLU A 167 -30.11 -6.73 2.49
N LEU A 168 -30.86 -6.11 1.56
CA LEU A 168 -31.82 -6.84 0.73
C LEU A 168 -31.12 -7.77 -0.25
N PHE A 169 -29.96 -7.39 -0.78
CA PHE A 169 -29.13 -8.27 -1.60
C PHE A 169 -28.64 -9.49 -0.81
N GLU A 170 -28.12 -9.30 0.41
CA GLU A 170 -27.70 -10.40 1.28
C GLU A 170 -28.86 -11.33 1.66
N LYS A 171 -30.03 -10.76 1.98
CA LYS A 171 -31.26 -11.53 2.23
C LYS A 171 -31.73 -12.29 1.00
N PHE A 172 -31.65 -11.68 -0.19
CA PHE A 172 -31.99 -12.33 -1.44
C PHE A 172 -31.08 -13.54 -1.70
N LEU A 173 -29.77 -13.37 -1.53
CA LEU A 173 -28.80 -14.47 -1.65
C LEU A 173 -29.07 -15.57 -0.63
N GLY A 174 -29.32 -15.22 0.63
CA GLY A 174 -29.64 -16.18 1.69
C GLY A 174 -30.91 -17.00 1.41
N ARG A 175 -31.94 -16.38 0.81
CA ARG A 175 -33.20 -17.06 0.44
C ARG A 175 -33.02 -17.97 -0.78
N ARG A 176 -32.34 -17.50 -1.84
CA ARG A 176 -32.24 -18.21 -3.13
C ARG A 176 -31.11 -19.23 -3.19
N PHE A 177 -29.99 -18.95 -2.53
CA PHE A 177 -28.80 -19.79 -2.51
C PHE A 177 -28.54 -20.30 -1.10
N SER A 178 -29.55 -20.94 -0.51
CA SER A 178 -29.43 -21.54 0.82
C SER A 178 -28.28 -22.54 0.87
N GLY A 179 -27.40 -22.38 1.84
CA GLY A 179 -26.20 -23.18 2.00
C GLY A 179 -24.98 -22.73 1.19
N ALA A 180 -25.10 -21.71 0.33
CA ALA A 180 -23.92 -21.08 -0.27
C ALA A 180 -23.21 -20.20 0.77
N LYS A 181 -21.88 -20.30 0.85
CA LYS A 181 -21.05 -19.41 1.66
C LYS A 181 -20.88 -18.09 0.92
N ARG A 182 -21.31 -16.98 1.54
CA ARG A 182 -21.24 -15.65 0.91
C ARG A 182 -20.41 -14.64 1.70
N PHE A 183 -20.11 -14.94 2.96
CA PHE A 183 -19.35 -14.07 3.86
C PHE A 183 -20.01 -12.69 4.00
N SER A 184 -21.27 -12.71 4.43
CA SER A 184 -22.19 -11.58 4.47
C SER A 184 -21.61 -10.34 5.14
N VAL A 185 -21.95 -9.17 4.59
CA VAL A 185 -21.66 -7.86 5.17
C VAL A 185 -22.63 -7.48 6.30
N GLU A 186 -23.66 -8.28 6.58
CA GLU A 186 -24.69 -7.99 7.60
C GLU A 186 -24.08 -7.69 8.98
N GLY A 187 -24.40 -6.52 9.53
CA GLY A 187 -23.79 -5.93 10.73
C GLY A 187 -22.64 -4.94 10.47
N GLY A 188 -22.30 -4.69 9.20
CA GLY A 188 -21.33 -3.70 8.74
C GLY A 188 -21.77 -2.96 7.46
N GLU A 189 -23.08 -2.83 7.24
CA GLU A 189 -23.69 -2.28 6.02
C GLU A 189 -23.29 -0.81 5.77
N SER A 190 -22.99 -0.05 6.82
CA SER A 190 -22.50 1.34 6.76
C SER A 190 -21.19 1.50 5.98
N LEU A 191 -20.45 0.42 5.77
CA LEU A 191 -19.28 0.41 4.89
C LEU A 191 -19.65 0.79 3.44
N ILE A 192 -20.82 0.37 2.95
CA ILE A 192 -21.24 0.58 1.56
C ILE A 192 -21.40 2.06 1.22
N PRO A 193 -22.20 2.88 1.94
CA PRO A 193 -22.23 4.31 1.70
C PRO A 193 -20.88 4.99 1.99
N GLY A 194 -20.11 4.50 2.96
CA GLY A 194 -18.76 4.99 3.22
C GLY A 194 -17.80 4.81 2.04
N LEU A 195 -17.82 3.64 1.38
CA LEU A 195 -17.01 3.37 0.19
C LEU A 195 -17.45 4.22 -1.00
N LYS A 196 -18.75 4.44 -1.18
CA LYS A 196 -19.25 5.33 -2.24
C LYS A 196 -18.77 6.76 -2.05
N GLU A 197 -18.84 7.27 -0.82
CA GLU A 197 -18.32 8.60 -0.49
C GLU A 197 -16.81 8.69 -0.70
N LEU A 198 -16.06 7.67 -0.30
CA LEU A 198 -14.62 7.57 -0.52
C LEU A 198 -14.28 7.68 -2.01
N LEU A 199 -14.97 6.93 -2.87
CA LEU A 199 -14.75 6.93 -4.31
C LEU A 199 -15.16 8.26 -4.95
N GLN A 200 -16.29 8.83 -4.52
CA GLN A 200 -16.77 10.13 -4.99
C GLN A 200 -15.77 11.24 -4.62
N THR A 201 -15.37 11.30 -3.35
CA THR A 201 -14.38 12.27 -2.86
C THR A 201 -13.04 12.11 -3.59
N ALA A 202 -12.62 10.87 -3.86
CA ALA A 202 -11.40 10.62 -4.62
C ALA A 202 -11.50 11.19 -6.03
N SER A 203 -12.62 10.93 -6.72
CA SER A 203 -12.92 11.48 -8.04
C SER A 203 -12.91 13.02 -8.03
N ASP A 204 -13.57 13.64 -7.06
CA ASP A 204 -13.65 15.10 -6.90
C ASP A 204 -12.27 15.73 -6.65
N LEU A 205 -11.37 15.00 -5.98
CA LEU A 205 -9.98 15.41 -5.74
C LEU A 205 -9.01 14.99 -6.86
N GLY A 206 -9.53 14.61 -8.03
CA GLY A 206 -8.74 14.35 -9.24
C GLY A 206 -8.09 12.96 -9.31
N VAL A 207 -8.56 12.00 -8.51
CA VAL A 207 -8.15 10.59 -8.65
C VAL A 207 -8.83 10.00 -9.88
N GLU A 208 -8.04 9.44 -10.78
CA GLU A 208 -8.51 8.82 -12.03
C GLU A 208 -8.64 7.30 -11.92
N ALA A 209 -7.86 6.68 -11.04
CA ALA A 209 -7.87 5.24 -10.85
C ALA A 209 -7.73 4.84 -9.38
N VAL A 210 -8.63 3.95 -8.93
CA VAL A 210 -8.58 3.35 -7.60
C VAL A 210 -8.26 1.86 -7.72
N TYR A 211 -7.19 1.41 -7.04
CA TYR A 211 -6.81 0.00 -6.98
C TYR A 211 -7.25 -0.58 -5.66
N MET A 212 -8.29 -1.41 -5.68
CA MET A 212 -8.87 -2.01 -4.49
C MET A 212 -8.32 -3.43 -4.26
N GLY A 213 -7.74 -3.67 -3.09
CA GLY A 213 -7.45 -5.00 -2.56
C GLY A 213 -8.41 -5.30 -1.41
N MET A 214 -9.17 -6.40 -1.48
CA MET A 214 -10.19 -6.70 -0.48
C MET A 214 -10.27 -8.19 -0.11
N ALA A 215 -10.62 -8.46 1.15
CA ALA A 215 -10.95 -9.80 1.63
C ALA A 215 -12.42 -10.18 1.33
N HIS A 216 -12.86 -11.34 1.85
CA HIS A 216 -14.16 -11.95 1.51
C HIS A 216 -15.39 -11.16 2.00
N ARG A 217 -15.31 -10.42 3.11
CA ARG A 217 -16.48 -9.89 3.86
C ARG A 217 -17.37 -8.86 3.14
N VAL A 218 -16.88 -8.28 2.05
CA VAL A 218 -17.57 -7.20 1.29
C VAL A 218 -17.59 -7.52 -0.21
N ARG A 219 -17.02 -8.66 -0.61
CA ARG A 219 -16.75 -8.95 -2.03
C ARG A 219 -18.03 -9.14 -2.81
N SER A 220 -19.00 -9.88 -2.27
CA SER A 220 -20.27 -10.16 -2.93
C SER A 220 -21.16 -8.91 -3.07
N THR A 221 -21.00 -7.93 -2.17
CA THR A 221 -21.75 -6.66 -2.18
C THR A 221 -21.03 -5.52 -2.90
N SER A 222 -19.86 -5.78 -3.49
CA SER A 222 -19.09 -4.77 -4.23
C SER A 222 -19.79 -4.29 -5.52
N ASP A 223 -20.64 -5.13 -6.13
CA ASP A 223 -21.48 -4.73 -7.26
C ASP A 223 -22.51 -3.64 -6.88
N VAL A 224 -22.85 -3.53 -5.58
CA VAL A 224 -23.69 -2.44 -5.05
C VAL A 224 -22.91 -1.12 -4.99
N VAL A 225 -21.58 -1.17 -4.93
CA VAL A 225 -20.67 -0.02 -4.86
C VAL A 225 -20.31 0.51 -6.26
N SER A 226 -20.24 -0.34 -7.30
CA SER A 226 -19.78 0.07 -8.64
C SER A 226 -20.31 -0.77 -9.81
N GLN A 227 -20.70 -0.11 -10.91
CA GLN A 227 -20.71 -0.66 -12.27
C GLN A 227 -19.27 -0.92 -12.77
N PRO A 228 -19.05 -1.75 -13.81
CA PRO A 228 -17.95 -2.71 -13.87
C PRO A 228 -16.59 -2.07 -13.60
N ILE A 229 -15.86 -2.65 -12.65
CA ILE A 229 -14.45 -2.35 -12.39
C ILE A 229 -13.71 -2.43 -13.73
N ALA A 230 -13.30 -1.28 -14.26
CA ALA A 230 -12.51 -1.23 -15.48
C ALA A 230 -11.19 -1.98 -15.22
N PHE A 231 -11.04 -3.13 -15.87
CA PHE A 231 -9.80 -3.91 -15.85
C PHE A 231 -8.73 -3.11 -16.60
N GLY A 232 -7.92 -2.36 -15.85
CA GLY A 232 -6.77 -1.60 -16.35
C GLY A 232 -5.46 -2.12 -15.78
N SER A 233 -4.34 -1.84 -16.44
CA SER A 233 -2.97 -2.14 -16.03
C SER A 233 -2.74 -2.02 -14.52
N GLY A 234 -1.93 -2.88 -13.89
CA GLY A 234 -1.60 -2.81 -12.46
C GLY A 234 -1.10 -1.44 -11.99
N ARG A 235 -1.36 -1.13 -10.71
CA ARG A 235 -1.24 0.20 -10.08
C ARG A 235 0.00 1.00 -10.46
N LEU A 236 1.18 0.41 -10.31
CA LEU A 236 2.45 1.08 -10.52
C LEU A 236 2.62 1.55 -11.96
N ALA A 237 2.11 0.78 -12.91
CA ALA A 237 2.21 1.20 -14.29
C ALA A 237 1.15 2.16 -14.72
N PHE A 238 -0.05 2.13 -14.15
CA PHE A 238 -0.95 3.25 -14.39
C PHE A 238 -0.38 4.53 -13.79
N GLN A 239 0.31 4.46 -12.64
CA GLN A 239 1.05 5.61 -12.10
C GLN A 239 2.16 6.08 -13.06
N ASP A 240 2.97 5.18 -13.59
CA ASP A 240 4.04 5.53 -14.53
C ASP A 240 3.50 6.04 -15.89
N ILE A 241 2.44 5.41 -16.41
CA ILE A 241 1.73 5.81 -17.64
C ILE A 241 1.08 7.19 -17.45
N ALA A 242 0.42 7.41 -16.32
CA ALA A 242 -0.16 8.69 -15.94
C ALA A 242 0.90 9.72 -15.52
N LYS A 243 2.18 9.35 -15.44
CA LYS A 243 3.27 10.19 -14.91
C LYS A 243 2.91 10.79 -13.54
N ASP A 244 2.20 10.02 -12.72
CA ASP A 244 1.67 10.36 -11.40
C ASP A 244 2.78 10.37 -10.34
N THR A 245 3.72 11.31 -10.48
CA THR A 245 4.89 11.41 -9.60
C THR A 245 4.55 11.88 -8.19
N ASP A 246 3.44 12.59 -8.01
CA ASP A 246 2.97 13.11 -6.73
C ASP A 246 1.90 12.22 -6.06
N ARG A 247 1.52 11.11 -6.71
CA ARG A 247 0.54 10.13 -6.22
C ARG A 247 -0.86 10.72 -6.06
N SER A 248 -1.22 11.72 -6.86
CA SER A 248 -2.52 12.39 -6.83
C SER A 248 -3.58 11.68 -7.66
N ARG A 249 -3.20 11.08 -8.80
CA ARG A 249 -4.12 10.52 -9.79
C ARG A 249 -4.48 9.06 -9.54
N VAL A 250 -3.62 8.31 -8.82
CA VAL A 250 -3.85 6.90 -8.51
C VAL A 250 -3.89 6.65 -7.02
N MET A 251 -4.97 6.03 -6.54
CA MET A 251 -5.19 5.74 -5.13
C MET A 251 -5.32 4.24 -4.85
N PRO A 252 -4.49 3.65 -3.97
CA PRO A 252 -4.77 2.32 -3.44
C PRO A 252 -5.86 2.39 -2.36
N LEU A 253 -6.70 1.36 -2.31
CA LEU A 253 -7.65 1.11 -1.24
C LEU A 253 -7.49 -0.33 -0.78
N LEU A 254 -7.24 -0.54 0.51
CA LEU A 254 -7.09 -1.88 1.09
C LEU A 254 -8.18 -2.13 2.14
N LEU A 255 -8.97 -3.18 1.96
CA LEU A 255 -10.02 -3.60 2.87
C LEU A 255 -9.62 -4.88 3.59
N HIS A 256 -9.40 -4.76 4.89
CA HIS A 256 -8.93 -5.83 5.76
C HIS A 256 -10.02 -6.31 6.70
N GLY A 257 -10.01 -7.60 7.05
CA GLY A 257 -10.63 -8.06 8.28
C GLY A 257 -9.73 -7.72 9.46
N ASP A 258 -10.31 -7.39 10.60
CA ASP A 258 -9.64 -7.06 11.86
C ASP A 258 -8.55 -8.08 12.22
N ALA A 259 -8.88 -9.37 12.24
CA ALA A 259 -7.94 -10.45 12.58
C ALA A 259 -6.86 -10.70 11.51
N SER A 260 -7.10 -10.27 10.27
CA SER A 260 -6.20 -10.50 9.12
C SER A 260 -5.20 -9.39 8.87
N MET A 261 -5.44 -8.19 9.41
CA MET A 261 -4.59 -7.01 9.15
C MET A 261 -3.15 -7.22 9.68
N PHE A 262 -2.97 -8.09 10.69
CA PHE A 262 -1.76 -8.85 11.09
C PHE A 262 -2.19 -9.65 12.35
N GLN A 263 -1.43 -10.63 12.84
CA GLN A 263 -1.74 -11.36 14.10
C GLN A 263 -1.60 -10.46 15.38
N GLY A 264 -2.24 -9.28 15.41
CA GLY A 264 -2.18 -8.27 16.47
C GLY A 264 -3.31 -7.23 16.36
N SER A 265 -3.33 -6.21 17.23
CA SER A 265 -4.35 -5.15 17.19
C SER A 265 -4.14 -4.21 16.00
N VAL A 266 -5.23 -3.82 15.32
CA VAL A 266 -5.27 -2.78 14.26
C VAL A 266 -4.49 -1.52 14.67
N ARG A 267 -4.59 -1.14 15.96
CA ARG A 267 -3.91 0.02 16.54
C ARG A 267 -2.40 -0.10 16.56
N ASP A 268 -1.87 -1.28 16.81
CA ASP A 268 -0.43 -1.48 16.99
C ASP A 268 0.29 -1.53 15.63
N VAL A 269 -0.39 -1.99 14.59
CA VAL A 269 0.15 -2.07 13.23
C VAL A 269 0.28 -0.68 12.62
N ALA A 270 -0.78 0.13 12.67
CA ALA A 270 -0.78 1.48 12.10
C ALA A 270 0.22 2.43 12.81
N LYS A 271 0.58 2.14 14.06
CA LYS A 271 1.62 2.89 14.79
C LYS A 271 3.03 2.66 14.25
N ILE A 272 3.29 1.54 13.56
CA ILE A 272 4.59 1.28 12.93
C ILE A 272 4.86 2.32 11.84
N SER A 273 3.86 2.60 11.01
CA SER A 273 3.93 3.61 9.94
C SER A 273 3.65 5.04 10.42
N ARG A 274 3.23 5.22 11.69
CA ARG A 274 2.73 6.48 12.27
C ARG A 274 1.56 7.07 11.47
N SER A 275 0.73 6.19 10.91
CA SER A 275 -0.46 6.58 10.16
C SER A 275 -1.56 7.06 11.12
N PRO A 276 -2.36 8.08 10.74
CA PRO A 276 -3.57 8.41 11.48
C PRO A 276 -4.57 7.25 11.44
N ILE A 277 -5.35 7.13 12.51
CA ILE A 277 -6.36 6.08 12.67
C ILE A 277 -7.68 6.73 13.06
N PHE A 278 -8.75 6.46 12.31
CA PHE A 278 -10.10 6.88 12.64
C PHE A 278 -10.91 5.69 13.09
N HIS A 279 -11.26 5.66 14.39
CA HIS A 279 -12.22 4.70 14.92
C HIS A 279 -13.62 5.26 14.71
N VAL A 280 -14.49 4.49 14.05
CA VAL A 280 -15.86 4.90 13.77
C VAL A 280 -16.84 3.77 14.09
N ASN A 281 -17.96 4.13 14.70
CA ASN A 281 -19.01 3.19 15.04
C ASN A 281 -19.79 2.80 13.78
N GLY A 282 -19.87 1.50 13.48
CA GLY A 282 -20.57 0.99 12.31
C GLY A 282 -22.09 1.17 12.36
N ASP A 283 -22.69 1.43 13.53
CA ASP A 283 -24.11 1.77 13.65
C ASP A 283 -24.41 3.25 13.30
N ASP A 284 -23.39 4.10 13.14
CA ASP A 284 -23.54 5.50 12.75
C ASP A 284 -23.07 5.71 11.29
N PRO A 285 -23.96 5.53 10.30
CA PRO A 285 -23.59 5.60 8.89
C PRO A 285 -23.20 7.02 8.46
N GLU A 286 -23.74 8.07 9.09
CA GLU A 286 -23.38 9.45 8.80
C GLU A 286 -21.92 9.72 9.22
N ALA A 287 -21.52 9.23 10.40
CA ALA A 287 -20.13 9.33 10.85
C ALA A 287 -19.17 8.53 9.95
N VAL A 288 -19.57 7.33 9.50
CA VAL A 288 -18.76 6.51 8.59
C VAL A 288 -18.48 7.24 7.27
N VAL A 289 -19.51 7.83 6.65
CA VAL A 289 -19.39 8.63 5.42
C VAL A 289 -18.42 9.79 5.62
N LYS A 290 -18.56 10.56 6.71
CA LYS A 290 -17.66 11.68 7.02
C LYS A 290 -16.21 11.26 7.21
N VAL A 291 -15.97 10.19 7.97
CA VAL A 291 -14.62 9.67 8.23
C VAL A 291 -13.97 9.18 6.94
N MET A 292 -14.74 8.54 6.04
CA MET A 292 -14.23 8.09 4.75
C MET A 292 -13.81 9.26 3.86
N LYS A 293 -14.62 10.33 3.78
CA LYS A 293 -14.27 11.58 3.08
C LYS A 293 -12.96 12.18 3.61
N MET A 294 -12.86 12.35 4.94
CA MET A 294 -11.64 12.87 5.56
C MET A 294 -10.41 12.01 5.28
N ALA A 295 -10.55 10.68 5.29
CA ALA A 295 -9.44 9.78 5.05
C ALA A 295 -8.85 10.02 3.65
N VAL A 296 -9.72 10.25 2.65
CA VAL A 296 -9.31 10.61 1.29
C VAL A 296 -8.67 11.99 1.25
N GLU A 297 -9.29 13.01 1.85
CA GLU A 297 -8.75 14.37 1.89
C GLU A 297 -7.37 14.41 2.55
N PHE A 298 -7.20 13.71 3.66
CA PHE A 298 -5.93 13.56 4.34
C PHE A 298 -4.91 12.86 3.45
N ARG A 299 -5.25 11.70 2.87
CA ARG A 299 -4.36 10.96 1.99
C ARG A 299 -3.96 11.81 0.79
N GLN A 300 -4.89 12.57 0.21
CA GLN A 300 -4.62 13.46 -0.91
C GLN A 300 -3.77 14.65 -0.51
N LYS A 301 -3.90 15.17 0.71
CA LYS A 301 -3.07 16.29 1.17
C LYS A 301 -1.65 15.87 1.54
N TYR A 302 -1.48 14.76 2.27
CA TYR A 302 -0.21 14.37 2.88
C TYR A 302 0.50 13.20 2.19
N LYS A 303 -0.17 12.50 1.26
CA LYS A 303 0.35 11.38 0.47
C LYS A 303 0.92 10.23 1.32
N CYS A 304 0.36 10.02 2.51
CA CYS A 304 0.68 8.94 3.42
C CYS A 304 -0.54 8.08 3.75
N ASP A 305 -0.27 6.90 4.33
CA ASP A 305 -1.29 5.91 4.64
C ASP A 305 -2.19 6.40 5.77
N VAL A 306 -3.49 6.14 5.64
CA VAL A 306 -4.55 6.47 6.60
C VAL A 306 -5.33 5.20 6.90
N VAL A 307 -5.68 4.98 8.17
CA VAL A 307 -6.46 3.82 8.59
C VAL A 307 -7.83 4.25 9.09
N VAL A 308 -8.88 3.64 8.55
CA VAL A 308 -10.24 3.74 9.09
C VAL A 308 -10.58 2.40 9.73
N ASP A 309 -10.75 2.41 11.05
CA ASP A 309 -11.21 1.29 11.85
C ASP A 309 -12.73 1.38 12.02
N LEU A 310 -13.44 0.71 11.12
CA LEU A 310 -14.89 0.56 11.17
C LEU A 310 -15.26 -0.51 12.19
N VAL A 311 -15.66 -0.09 13.38
CA VAL A 311 -16.04 -0.99 14.47
C VAL A 311 -17.47 -1.45 14.24
N CYS A 312 -17.62 -2.68 13.78
CA CYS A 312 -18.89 -3.28 13.42
C CYS A 312 -19.06 -4.67 14.07
N TYR A 313 -20.13 -5.38 13.74
CA TYR A 313 -20.33 -6.76 14.17
C TYR A 313 -20.60 -7.68 12.96
N ARG A 314 -20.67 -8.99 13.20
CA ARG A 314 -21.00 -9.98 12.18
C ARG A 314 -22.31 -10.66 12.55
N ARG A 315 -23.36 -10.48 11.74
CA ARG A 315 -24.70 -11.00 12.04
C ARG A 315 -24.72 -12.53 12.10
N HIS A 316 -24.02 -13.19 11.18
CA HIS A 316 -23.93 -14.65 11.08
C HIS A 316 -22.57 -15.18 11.60
N GLY A 317 -22.38 -16.50 11.59
CA GLY A 317 -21.09 -17.14 11.84
C GLY A 317 -19.99 -16.74 10.85
N HIS A 318 -18.80 -17.37 10.91
CA HIS A 318 -17.71 -16.99 9.98
C HIS A 318 -18.11 -17.18 8.51
N ASN A 319 -18.89 -18.21 8.27
CA ASN A 319 -19.76 -18.33 7.12
C ASN A 319 -21.18 -18.64 7.65
N GLU A 320 -22.17 -18.60 6.77
CA GLU A 320 -23.58 -18.64 7.19
C GLU A 320 -24.07 -20.02 7.65
N GLN A 321 -23.24 -21.06 7.51
CA GLN A 321 -23.51 -22.40 8.04
C GLN A 321 -22.84 -22.64 9.40
N ASP A 322 -21.95 -21.74 9.82
CA ASP A 322 -21.20 -21.86 11.05
C ASP A 322 -22.05 -21.43 12.25
N SER A 323 -21.84 -22.08 13.40
CA SER A 323 -22.58 -21.84 14.65
C SER A 323 -21.70 -21.09 15.64
N PRO A 324 -21.68 -19.74 15.58
CA PRO A 324 -20.74 -18.94 16.36
C PRO A 324 -21.03 -18.94 17.86
N GLU A 325 -22.23 -19.31 18.29
CA GLU A 325 -22.63 -19.40 19.70
C GLU A 325 -21.78 -20.40 20.49
N ILE A 326 -21.17 -21.37 19.81
CA ILE A 326 -20.30 -22.38 20.43
C ILE A 326 -19.04 -21.72 21.02
N THR A 327 -18.48 -20.72 20.34
CA THR A 327 -17.20 -20.09 20.72
C THR A 327 -17.36 -18.67 21.24
N ALA A 328 -18.40 -17.95 20.81
CA ALA A 328 -18.66 -16.57 21.19
C ALA A 328 -20.10 -16.34 21.73
N PRO A 329 -20.59 -17.14 22.71
CA PRO A 329 -21.99 -17.12 23.15
C PRO A 329 -22.44 -15.76 23.68
N VAL A 330 -21.62 -15.09 24.49
CA VAL A 330 -21.94 -13.77 25.06
C VAL A 330 -21.97 -12.68 23.98
N MET A 331 -21.17 -12.80 22.93
CA MET A 331 -21.17 -11.85 21.83
C MET A 331 -22.43 -12.01 20.98
N TYR A 332 -22.75 -13.24 20.59
CA TYR A 332 -23.92 -13.51 19.76
C TYR A 332 -25.24 -13.34 20.50
N HIS A 333 -25.26 -13.51 21.82
CA HIS A 333 -26.41 -13.09 22.63
C HIS A 333 -26.71 -11.59 22.48
N CYS A 334 -25.68 -10.73 22.54
CA CYS A 334 -25.84 -9.30 22.31
C CYS A 334 -26.24 -9.00 20.87
N ILE A 335 -25.57 -9.59 19.88
CA ILE A 335 -25.87 -9.38 18.45
C ILE A 335 -27.33 -9.75 18.15
N ASN A 336 -27.81 -10.88 18.65
CA ASN A 336 -29.17 -11.36 18.40
C ASN A 336 -30.26 -10.45 19.02
N GLN A 337 -29.92 -9.68 20.05
CA GLN A 337 -30.81 -8.66 20.65
C GLN A 337 -30.63 -7.27 20.02
N HIS A 338 -29.55 -7.05 19.29
CA HIS A 338 -29.20 -5.76 18.72
C HIS A 338 -29.92 -5.53 17.38
N PRO A 339 -30.68 -4.43 17.23
CA PRO A 339 -31.31 -4.07 15.96
C PRO A 339 -30.28 -3.88 14.84
N THR A 340 -30.68 -4.08 13.58
CA THR A 340 -29.77 -3.85 12.45
C THR A 340 -29.47 -2.37 12.29
N VAL A 341 -28.33 -2.03 11.67
CA VAL A 341 -27.93 -0.64 11.37
C VAL A 341 -29.04 0.09 10.61
N ILE A 342 -29.66 -0.59 9.65
CA ILE A 342 -30.78 -0.07 8.86
C ILE A 342 -31.99 0.24 9.74
N THR A 343 -32.32 -0.64 10.70
CA THR A 343 -33.42 -0.41 11.64
C THR A 343 -33.16 0.80 12.54
N LEU A 344 -31.91 0.96 13.01
CA LEU A 344 -31.51 2.09 13.83
C LEU A 344 -31.60 3.40 13.05
N TYR A 345 -31.01 3.44 11.85
CA TYR A 345 -30.97 4.63 11.02
C TYR A 345 -32.37 5.01 10.48
N PHE A 346 -33.22 4.03 10.15
CA PHE A 346 -34.61 4.29 9.79
C PHE A 346 -35.38 5.01 10.91
N LYS A 347 -35.24 4.57 12.17
CA LYS A 347 -35.89 5.23 13.32
C LYS A 347 -35.42 6.67 13.49
N GLN A 348 -34.14 6.95 13.22
CA GLN A 348 -33.59 8.30 13.24
C GLN A 348 -34.17 9.17 12.11
N LEU A 349 -34.24 8.66 10.87
CA LEU A 349 -34.85 9.41 9.76
C LEU A 349 -36.34 9.64 9.97
N GLN A 350 -37.04 8.67 10.58
CA GLN A 350 -38.45 8.79 10.92
C GLN A 350 -38.68 9.83 12.01
N SER A 351 -37.85 9.88 13.05
CA SER A 351 -37.96 10.89 14.12
C SER A 351 -37.65 12.31 13.61
N GLN A 352 -36.79 12.42 12.60
CA GLN A 352 -36.49 13.68 11.90
C GLN A 352 -37.55 14.07 10.85
N GLY A 353 -38.55 13.21 10.59
CA GLY A 353 -39.59 13.44 9.58
C GLY A 353 -39.09 13.39 8.13
N ILE A 354 -37.91 12.80 7.88
CA ILE A 354 -37.27 12.74 6.57
C ILE A 354 -37.81 11.57 5.74
N LEU A 355 -38.09 10.43 6.38
CA LEU A 355 -38.54 9.21 5.71
C LEU A 355 -39.72 8.58 6.46
N THR A 356 -40.83 8.33 5.76
CA THR A 356 -42.01 7.67 6.31
C THR A 356 -41.93 6.15 6.15
N ALA A 357 -42.75 5.42 6.91
CA ALA A 357 -42.86 3.96 6.79
C ALA A 357 -43.38 3.52 5.41
N GLU A 358 -44.27 4.30 4.81
CA GLU A 358 -44.81 4.05 3.45
C GLU A 358 -43.71 4.18 2.40
N GLN A 359 -42.93 5.27 2.44
CA GLN A 359 -41.80 5.48 1.54
C GLN A 359 -40.73 4.38 1.68
N CYS A 360 -40.46 3.93 2.91
CA CYS A 360 -39.54 2.83 3.14
C CYS A 360 -40.06 1.51 2.54
N ALA A 361 -41.36 1.24 2.62
CA ALA A 361 -41.96 0.05 2.04
C ALA A 361 -41.87 0.07 0.50
N ASP A 362 -42.07 1.23 -0.12
CA ASP A 362 -41.92 1.42 -1.56
C ASP A 362 -40.47 1.14 -2.01
N LEU A 363 -39.48 1.69 -1.29
CA LEU A 363 -38.06 1.42 -1.57
C LEU A 363 -37.70 -0.07 -1.49
N ILE A 364 -38.21 -0.77 -0.46
CA ILE A 364 -37.99 -2.22 -0.32
C ILE A 364 -38.58 -2.96 -1.52
N SER A 365 -39.83 -2.64 -1.90
CA SER A 365 -40.51 -3.28 -3.02
C SER A 365 -39.77 -3.05 -4.34
N ASP A 366 -39.26 -1.84 -4.56
CA ASP A 366 -38.52 -1.48 -5.75
C ASP A 366 -37.18 -2.23 -5.86
N ILE A 367 -36.45 -2.33 -4.75
CA ILE A 367 -35.18 -3.07 -4.70
C ILE A 367 -35.42 -4.57 -4.90
N GLU A 368 -36.39 -5.17 -4.20
CA GLU A 368 -36.69 -6.61 -4.37
C GLU A 368 -37.14 -6.94 -5.79
N ARG A 369 -37.93 -6.06 -6.43
CA ARG A 369 -38.31 -6.20 -7.84
C ARG A 369 -37.11 -6.13 -8.78
N ASN A 370 -36.19 -5.20 -8.53
CA ASN A 370 -34.97 -5.08 -9.32
C ASN A 370 -34.07 -6.33 -9.17
N LEU A 371 -33.85 -6.80 -7.94
CA LEU A 371 -33.06 -8.02 -7.68
C LEU A 371 -33.65 -9.26 -8.34
N ALA A 372 -34.98 -9.40 -8.35
CA ALA A 372 -35.64 -10.49 -9.06
C ALA A 372 -35.42 -10.41 -10.58
N SER A 373 -35.55 -9.21 -11.15
CA SER A 373 -35.31 -8.95 -12.58
C SER A 373 -33.87 -9.27 -12.99
N GLU A 374 -32.88 -8.77 -12.24
CA GLU A 374 -31.46 -9.03 -12.51
C GLU A 374 -31.10 -10.51 -12.39
N HIS A 375 -31.68 -11.23 -11.43
CA HIS A 375 -31.48 -12.67 -11.32
C HIS A 375 -32.06 -13.46 -12.50
N ASP A 376 -33.21 -13.05 -13.03
CA ASP A 376 -33.75 -13.69 -14.23
C ASP A 376 -32.92 -13.37 -15.47
N HIS A 377 -32.40 -12.14 -15.56
CA HIS A 377 -31.44 -11.77 -16.60
C HIS A 377 -30.15 -12.59 -16.53
N SER A 378 -29.58 -12.77 -15.33
CA SER A 378 -28.30 -13.47 -15.12
C SER A 378 -28.31 -14.94 -15.52
N LYS A 379 -29.49 -15.57 -15.66
CA LYS A 379 -29.62 -16.96 -16.15
C LYS A 379 -29.33 -17.08 -17.65
N THR A 380 -29.45 -15.99 -18.38
CA THR A 380 -29.31 -15.93 -19.84
C THR A 380 -28.14 -15.07 -20.29
N ALA A 381 -27.64 -14.21 -19.41
CA ALA A 381 -26.48 -13.40 -19.67
C ALA A 381 -25.23 -14.31 -19.77
N PRO A 382 -24.44 -14.22 -20.85
CA PRO A 382 -23.17 -14.91 -20.91
C PRO A 382 -22.25 -14.35 -19.81
N SER A 383 -21.59 -15.24 -19.06
CA SER A 383 -20.57 -14.76 -18.14
C SER A 383 -19.44 -14.13 -18.94
N PHE A 384 -18.88 -13.03 -18.43
CA PHE A 384 -17.60 -12.52 -18.93
C PHE A 384 -16.53 -13.64 -18.94
N TRP A 385 -16.62 -14.57 -17.98
CA TRP A 385 -15.73 -15.73 -17.85
C TRP A 385 -16.00 -16.84 -18.86
N ASP A 386 -17.19 -16.91 -19.45
CA ASP A 386 -17.52 -17.92 -20.47
C ASP A 386 -16.89 -17.56 -21.83
N ASN A 387 -16.56 -16.28 -22.05
CA ASN A 387 -15.94 -15.76 -23.28
C ASN A 387 -14.46 -15.37 -23.11
N LEU A 388 -13.84 -15.70 -21.97
CA LEU A 388 -12.38 -15.83 -21.88
C LEU A 388 -11.99 -17.15 -22.57
N GLY A 389 -12.21 -17.22 -23.89
CA GLY A 389 -11.53 -18.23 -24.70
C GLY A 389 -10.01 -18.08 -24.53
N ASP A 390 -9.24 -19.06 -24.99
CA ASP A 390 -7.77 -19.06 -25.01
C ASP A 390 -7.13 -17.86 -25.75
N THR A 391 -7.94 -16.88 -26.16
CA THR A 391 -7.50 -15.57 -26.60
C THR A 391 -7.32 -14.66 -25.39
N PRO A 392 -6.06 -14.32 -25.01
CA PRO A 392 -5.83 -13.31 -23.98
C PRO A 392 -6.57 -12.02 -24.36
N PRO A 393 -7.14 -11.29 -23.39
CA PRO A 393 -7.78 -10.01 -23.68
C PRO A 393 -6.82 -9.14 -24.50
N PRO A 394 -7.30 -8.42 -25.52
CA PRO A 394 -6.44 -7.58 -26.34
C PRO A 394 -5.65 -6.65 -25.42
N LEU A 395 -4.32 -6.68 -25.58
CA LEU A 395 -3.40 -5.82 -24.84
C LEU A 395 -3.91 -4.37 -24.90
N PRO A 396 -3.93 -3.62 -23.78
CA PRO A 396 -4.45 -2.26 -23.77
C PRO A 396 -3.75 -1.40 -24.84
N PRO A 397 -4.43 -0.39 -25.40
CA PRO A 397 -3.92 0.43 -26.52
C PRO A 397 -2.63 1.22 -26.23
N THR A 398 -2.04 1.09 -25.04
CA THR A 398 -0.71 1.61 -24.69
C THR A 398 0.45 0.86 -25.36
N ASP A 399 0.17 -0.22 -26.08
CA ASP A 399 1.11 -0.86 -27.00
C ASP A 399 1.48 -0.02 -28.23
N VAL A 400 1.31 1.31 -28.21
CA VAL A 400 1.90 2.20 -29.23
C VAL A 400 3.43 2.10 -29.25
N ALA A 401 4.06 1.65 -28.15
CA ALA A 401 5.48 1.34 -28.14
C ALA A 401 5.81 0.00 -28.83
N LEU A 402 4.89 -0.97 -28.82
CA LEU A 402 5.05 -2.29 -29.47
C LEU A 402 4.46 -2.36 -30.88
N SER A 403 3.53 -1.48 -31.25
CA SER A 403 2.99 -1.38 -32.61
C SER A 403 4.01 -0.83 -33.61
N ASN A 404 5.03 -0.12 -33.11
CA ASN A 404 6.20 0.32 -33.87
C ASN A 404 7.36 -0.70 -33.84
N VAL A 405 7.27 -1.75 -33.01
CA VAL A 405 8.15 -2.89 -33.13
C VAL A 405 7.57 -3.75 -34.25
N ALA A 406 8.26 -3.77 -35.39
CA ALA A 406 7.90 -4.65 -36.50
C ALA A 406 7.57 -6.04 -35.94
N LYS A 407 6.46 -6.64 -36.39
CA LYS A 407 5.92 -7.96 -36.01
C LYS A 407 6.86 -9.16 -36.28
N ASP A 408 8.16 -8.91 -36.40
CA ASP A 408 9.24 -9.85 -36.71
C ASP A 408 10.03 -10.28 -35.45
N THR A 409 9.63 -9.88 -34.25
CA THR A 409 10.40 -10.13 -33.01
C THR A 409 10.09 -11.47 -32.34
N THR A 410 10.25 -12.59 -33.04
CA THR A 410 10.51 -13.88 -32.36
C THR A 410 11.98 -14.03 -31.96
N THR A 411 12.84 -13.09 -32.36
CA THR A 411 14.28 -13.12 -32.10
C THR A 411 14.66 -12.24 -30.90
N THR A 412 15.39 -12.83 -29.95
CA THR A 412 15.93 -12.11 -28.78
C THR A 412 17.28 -11.44 -29.09
N GLY A 413 17.88 -11.70 -30.25
CA GLY A 413 19.11 -11.06 -30.71
C GLY A 413 19.01 -9.55 -30.90
N VAL A 414 20.16 -8.86 -30.84
CA VAL A 414 20.27 -7.41 -31.03
C VAL A 414 21.39 -7.09 -32.02
N ASN A 415 21.23 -6.02 -32.79
CA ASN A 415 22.28 -5.55 -33.69
C ASN A 415 23.58 -5.26 -32.92
N ARG A 416 24.69 -5.84 -33.38
CA ARG A 416 26.01 -5.69 -32.74
C ARG A 416 26.42 -4.23 -32.52
N LYS A 417 26.17 -3.36 -33.52
CA LYS A 417 26.52 -1.94 -33.43
C LYS A 417 25.73 -1.25 -32.31
N LEU A 418 24.44 -1.58 -32.18
CA LEU A 418 23.60 -1.06 -31.10
C LEU A 418 24.10 -1.54 -29.73
N LEU A 419 24.49 -2.81 -29.58
CA LEU A 419 25.08 -3.31 -28.33
C LEU A 419 26.38 -2.57 -27.98
N GLN A 420 27.20 -2.25 -28.98
CA GLN A 420 28.42 -1.47 -28.77
C GLN A 420 28.14 -0.02 -28.36
N GLU A 421 27.18 0.63 -29.01
CA GLU A 421 26.73 1.98 -28.65
C GLU A 421 26.17 2.02 -27.22
N ILE A 422 25.34 1.04 -26.85
CA ILE A 422 24.81 0.88 -25.49
C ILE A 422 25.96 0.71 -24.50
N GLY A 423 26.86 -0.26 -24.74
CA GLY A 423 28.02 -0.53 -23.88
C GLY A 423 28.89 0.71 -23.66
N ALA A 424 29.16 1.46 -24.73
CA ALA A 424 29.93 2.71 -24.68
C ALA A 424 29.25 3.80 -23.84
N GLN A 425 27.92 3.80 -23.73
CA GLN A 425 27.19 4.74 -22.89
C GLN A 425 27.10 4.29 -21.44
N ILE A 426 26.81 3.01 -21.18
CA ILE A 426 26.56 2.50 -19.82
C ILE A 426 27.84 2.31 -19.00
N PHE A 427 28.97 1.98 -19.63
CA PHE A 427 30.24 1.75 -18.93
C PHE A 427 31.15 2.99 -18.90
N ARG A 428 30.73 4.10 -19.52
CA ARG A 428 31.50 5.34 -19.50
C ARG A 428 31.35 6.07 -18.18
N ILE A 429 32.49 6.37 -17.56
CA ILE A 429 32.56 7.27 -16.41
C ILE A 429 32.52 8.73 -16.90
N PRO A 430 31.64 9.61 -16.38
CA PRO A 430 31.51 10.98 -16.81
C PRO A 430 32.74 11.80 -16.44
N ALA A 431 32.99 12.80 -17.28
CA ALA A 431 33.96 13.83 -16.96
C ALA A 431 33.58 14.53 -15.63
N GLY A 432 34.54 14.63 -14.72
CA GLY A 432 34.37 15.27 -13.41
C GLY A 432 33.85 14.34 -12.30
N PHE A 433 33.48 13.09 -12.60
CA PHE A 433 33.11 12.11 -11.56
C PHE A 433 34.34 11.32 -11.10
N THR A 434 34.64 11.35 -9.79
CA THR A 434 35.75 10.57 -9.21
C THR A 434 35.23 9.22 -8.71
N ALA A 435 35.35 8.17 -9.53
CA ALA A 435 34.99 6.82 -9.14
C ALA A 435 36.05 6.17 -8.23
N HIS A 436 35.65 5.17 -7.45
CA HIS A 436 36.61 4.33 -6.72
C HIS A 436 37.45 3.51 -7.70
N LYS A 437 38.77 3.39 -7.49
CA LYS A 437 39.72 2.73 -8.42
C LYS A 437 39.29 1.32 -8.87
N LYS A 438 38.69 0.53 -7.97
CA LYS A 438 38.16 -0.81 -8.31
C LYS A 438 36.97 -0.74 -9.28
N VAL A 439 36.07 0.23 -9.09
CA VAL A 439 34.90 0.42 -9.97
C VAL A 439 35.35 0.91 -11.33
N GLU A 440 36.33 1.82 -11.38
CA GLU A 440 36.94 2.28 -12.62
C GLU A 440 37.56 1.12 -13.42
N ALA A 441 38.30 0.24 -12.74
CA ALA A 441 38.84 -0.97 -13.38
C ALA A 441 37.74 -1.89 -13.94
N ILE A 442 36.66 -2.11 -13.18
CA ILE A 442 35.52 -2.92 -13.63
C ILE A 442 34.87 -2.30 -14.87
N MET A 443 34.52 -1.01 -14.82
CA MET A 443 33.87 -0.32 -15.93
C MET A 443 34.74 -0.32 -17.20
N ASN A 444 36.04 -0.07 -17.06
CA ASN A 444 36.97 -0.12 -18.19
C ASN A 444 37.12 -1.52 -18.78
N ASN A 445 37.07 -2.57 -17.95
CA ASN A 445 37.10 -3.95 -18.43
C ASN A 445 35.83 -4.31 -19.21
N ARG A 446 34.65 -3.89 -18.72
CA ARG A 446 33.36 -4.11 -19.40
C ARG A 446 33.30 -3.36 -20.73
N LEU A 447 33.72 -2.09 -20.74
CA LEU A 447 33.82 -1.30 -21.96
C LEU A 447 34.71 -1.99 -23.00
N ARG A 448 35.90 -2.45 -22.59
CA ARG A 448 36.82 -3.18 -23.46
C ARG A 448 36.19 -4.46 -24.01
N ALA A 449 35.50 -5.24 -23.18
CA ALA A 449 34.85 -6.48 -23.62
C ALA A 449 33.80 -6.23 -24.72
N VAL A 450 33.05 -5.13 -24.61
CA VAL A 450 32.08 -4.72 -25.64
C VAL A 450 32.77 -4.19 -26.91
N GLU A 451 33.83 -3.40 -26.77
CA GLU A 451 34.60 -2.87 -27.90
C GLU A 451 35.29 -3.98 -28.71
N THR A 452 35.95 -4.91 -28.04
CA THR A 452 36.59 -6.07 -28.69
C THR A 452 35.56 -7.09 -29.16
N GLY A 453 34.40 -7.13 -28.51
CA GLY A 453 33.33 -8.10 -28.76
C GLY A 453 33.65 -9.50 -28.24
N ALA A 454 34.55 -9.63 -27.27
CA ALA A 454 34.95 -10.90 -26.69
C ALA A 454 35.02 -10.82 -25.17
N ARG A 455 34.84 -11.95 -24.48
CA ARG A 455 34.88 -12.08 -23.02
C ARG A 455 33.84 -11.22 -22.29
N VAL A 456 32.61 -11.19 -22.80
CA VAL A 456 31.47 -10.58 -22.12
C VAL A 456 31.14 -11.43 -20.89
N ASP A 457 31.20 -10.83 -19.70
CA ASP A 457 30.82 -11.47 -18.43
C ASP A 457 29.31 -11.36 -18.17
N TRP A 458 28.83 -12.02 -17.11
CA TRP A 458 27.41 -12.07 -16.74
C TRP A 458 26.78 -10.69 -16.56
N ALA A 459 27.41 -9.82 -15.79
CA ALA A 459 26.89 -8.48 -15.51
C ALA A 459 26.94 -7.56 -16.75
N THR A 460 27.92 -7.76 -17.65
CA THR A 460 27.96 -7.03 -18.93
C THR A 460 26.82 -7.48 -19.83
N ALA A 461 26.60 -8.79 -19.96
CA ALA A 461 25.49 -9.34 -20.73
C ALA A 461 24.13 -8.84 -20.20
N GLU A 462 23.94 -8.84 -18.90
CA GLU A 462 22.74 -8.32 -18.25
C GLU A 462 22.50 -6.83 -18.55
N ALA A 463 23.53 -6.00 -18.37
CA ALA A 463 23.41 -4.58 -18.63
C ALA A 463 23.13 -4.28 -20.11
N LEU A 464 23.67 -5.09 -21.03
CA LEU A 464 23.33 -5.03 -22.45
C LEU A 464 21.88 -5.45 -22.73
N ALA A 465 21.36 -6.48 -22.04
CA ALA A 465 19.96 -6.88 -22.16
C ALA A 465 19.03 -5.72 -21.77
N PHE A 466 19.25 -5.13 -20.59
CA PHE A 466 18.44 -3.99 -20.14
C PHE A 466 18.61 -2.76 -21.01
N GLY A 467 19.85 -2.41 -21.37
CA GLY A 467 20.10 -1.27 -22.26
C GLY A 467 19.42 -1.41 -23.61
N SER A 468 19.37 -2.64 -24.16
CA SER A 468 18.69 -2.90 -25.44
C SER A 468 17.16 -2.82 -25.33
N LEU A 469 16.58 -3.29 -24.23
CA LEU A 469 15.15 -3.17 -23.95
C LEU A 469 14.75 -1.71 -23.74
N LEU A 470 15.55 -0.95 -22.98
CA LEU A 470 15.35 0.48 -22.79
C LEU A 470 15.44 1.27 -24.10
N ALA A 471 16.39 0.91 -24.98
CA ALA A 471 16.49 1.49 -26.32
C ALA A 471 15.28 1.18 -27.21
N GLN A 472 14.56 0.08 -26.93
CA GLN A 472 13.29 -0.30 -27.58
C GLN A 472 12.06 0.38 -26.93
N GLY A 473 12.26 1.24 -25.92
CA GLY A 473 11.18 1.91 -25.20
C GLY A 473 10.50 1.06 -24.13
N VAL A 474 11.08 -0.10 -23.79
CA VAL A 474 10.56 -1.00 -22.76
C VAL A 474 11.09 -0.57 -21.40
N ASN A 475 10.19 -0.38 -20.44
CA ASN A 475 10.55 -0.05 -19.07
C ASN A 475 11.14 -1.28 -18.34
N VAL A 476 12.18 -1.03 -17.55
CA VAL A 476 12.90 -2.04 -16.78
C VAL A 476 12.86 -1.64 -15.31
N ARG A 477 12.23 -2.44 -14.45
CA ARG A 477 12.17 -2.20 -13.00
C ARG A 477 12.96 -3.26 -12.26
N LEU A 478 13.80 -2.80 -11.34
CA LEU A 478 14.68 -3.65 -10.53
C LEU A 478 14.34 -3.47 -9.06
N SER A 479 14.05 -4.57 -8.35
CA SER A 479 13.58 -4.54 -6.96
C SER A 479 14.11 -5.72 -6.17
N GLY A 480 15.02 -5.46 -5.24
CA GLY A 480 15.58 -6.47 -4.34
C GLY A 480 16.51 -5.83 -3.31
N GLN A 481 16.93 -6.61 -2.32
CA GLN A 481 17.92 -6.14 -1.35
C GLN A 481 19.26 -5.89 -2.05
N ASP A 482 19.86 -4.72 -1.81
CA ASP A 482 21.15 -4.30 -2.38
C ASP A 482 21.24 -4.40 -3.92
N CYS A 483 20.12 -4.40 -4.65
CA CYS A 483 20.12 -4.61 -6.11
C CYS A 483 20.89 -3.53 -6.89
N GLU A 484 21.02 -2.30 -6.36
CA GLU A 484 21.81 -1.23 -6.98
C GLU A 484 23.32 -1.54 -7.02
N ARG A 485 23.83 -2.29 -6.02
CA ARG A 485 25.25 -2.69 -5.93
C ARG A 485 25.46 -4.12 -6.44
N GLY A 486 24.47 -4.98 -6.26
CA GLY A 486 24.59 -6.42 -6.30
C GLY A 486 25.16 -6.99 -5.00
N THR A 487 24.62 -8.12 -4.56
CA THR A 487 25.06 -8.82 -3.33
C THR A 487 26.53 -9.23 -3.39
N PHE A 488 27.05 -9.59 -4.56
CA PHE A 488 28.43 -10.06 -4.75
C PHE A 488 29.32 -8.98 -5.41
N ASN A 489 28.91 -7.70 -5.40
CA ASN A 489 29.60 -6.56 -6.05
C ASN A 489 29.86 -6.71 -7.56
N GLN A 490 29.19 -7.66 -8.18
CA GLN A 490 29.16 -7.91 -9.62
C GLN A 490 28.08 -7.09 -10.32
N VAL A 491 27.14 -6.51 -9.56
CA VAL A 491 25.83 -6.03 -10.02
C VAL A 491 24.99 -7.20 -10.54
N ASP A 492 24.11 -7.73 -9.68
CA ASP A 492 22.99 -8.60 -10.07
C ASP A 492 21.71 -7.92 -9.58
N TRP A 493 20.72 -7.84 -10.45
CA TRP A 493 19.44 -7.20 -10.16
C TRP A 493 18.35 -8.24 -10.03
N VAL A 494 17.31 -7.97 -9.23
CA VAL A 494 16.05 -8.72 -9.32
C VAL A 494 15.13 -7.90 -10.22
N LEU A 495 14.66 -8.49 -11.32
CA LEU A 495 13.90 -7.79 -12.35
C LEU A 495 12.40 -8.07 -12.21
N THR A 496 11.62 -7.01 -12.07
CA THR A 496 10.21 -7.04 -12.43
C THR A 496 10.09 -6.37 -13.79
N LEU A 497 9.87 -7.14 -14.86
CA LEU A 497 9.36 -6.56 -16.10
C LEU A 497 7.86 -6.33 -15.91
N ASP A 498 7.50 -5.11 -15.53
CA ASP A 498 6.10 -4.67 -15.54
C ASP A 498 5.69 -4.41 -16.99
N ILE A 499 5.29 -5.47 -17.70
CA ILE A 499 4.62 -5.38 -19.00
C ILE A 499 3.22 -5.98 -18.83
N PHE A 500 2.21 -5.13 -19.01
CA PHE A 500 0.77 -5.39 -18.78
C PHE A 500 0.19 -6.35 -19.82
N PRO A 501 -0.78 -7.21 -19.46
CA PRO A 501 -1.93 -6.95 -18.57
C PRO A 501 -2.02 -7.80 -17.29
N LEU A 502 -2.99 -7.45 -16.42
CA LEU A 502 -3.33 -8.05 -15.10
C LEU A 502 -3.41 -9.59 -15.02
N TRP A 503 -3.48 -10.27 -16.16
CA TRP A 503 -3.71 -11.72 -16.25
C TRP A 503 -2.44 -12.53 -16.52
N CYS A 504 -1.34 -11.86 -16.88
CA CYS A 504 -0.12 -12.52 -17.33
C CYS A 504 1.09 -11.77 -16.75
N GLY A 505 1.63 -12.25 -15.62
CA GLY A 505 2.78 -11.61 -14.97
C GLY A 505 4.10 -12.00 -15.64
N GLY A 506 4.76 -11.07 -16.32
CA GLY A 506 6.14 -11.23 -16.85
C GLY A 506 7.24 -11.12 -15.79
N LEU A 507 6.96 -11.52 -14.55
CA LEU A 507 7.88 -11.40 -13.41
C LEU A 507 9.11 -12.28 -13.63
N ILE A 508 10.30 -11.74 -13.37
CA ILE A 508 11.55 -12.53 -13.36
C ILE A 508 12.04 -12.68 -11.92
N LEU A 509 12.21 -13.91 -11.47
CA LEU A 509 12.81 -14.23 -10.17
C LEU A 509 14.25 -14.69 -10.37
N ASN A 510 15.20 -13.79 -10.09
CA ASN A 510 16.63 -14.11 -10.05
C ASN A 510 17.00 -14.66 -8.67
N LEU A 511 17.32 -15.95 -8.61
CA LEU A 511 17.59 -16.67 -7.38
C LEU A 511 19.02 -17.22 -7.38
N PRO A 512 19.97 -16.56 -6.68
CA PRO A 512 21.34 -17.02 -6.59
C PRO A 512 21.46 -18.44 -6.04
N HIS A 513 22.00 -19.36 -6.84
CA HIS A 513 22.06 -20.79 -6.58
C HIS A 513 23.47 -21.34 -6.83
N GLY A 514 23.93 -22.25 -5.96
CA GLY A 514 25.22 -22.92 -6.11
C GLY A 514 25.72 -23.56 -4.81
N TYR A 515 26.16 -24.81 -4.88
CA TYR A 515 26.69 -25.56 -3.74
C TYR A 515 28.19 -25.28 -3.54
N GLU A 516 28.48 -24.12 -2.94
CA GLU A 516 29.84 -23.57 -2.82
C GLU A 516 30.42 -23.69 -1.40
N GLY A 517 29.84 -24.53 -0.55
CA GLY A 517 30.29 -24.73 0.83
C GLY A 517 29.92 -23.60 1.80
N GLN A 518 29.01 -22.69 1.42
CA GLN A 518 28.59 -21.54 2.25
C GLN A 518 27.49 -21.88 3.28
N GLY A 519 27.18 -23.17 3.46
CA GLY A 519 26.15 -23.65 4.37
C GLY A 519 24.73 -23.66 3.77
N PRO A 520 23.73 -24.11 4.55
CA PRO A 520 22.39 -24.43 4.05
C PRO A 520 21.64 -23.22 3.48
N GLU A 521 21.72 -22.06 4.13
CA GLU A 521 20.98 -20.84 3.73
C GLU A 521 21.63 -20.06 2.58
N HIS A 522 22.82 -20.49 2.12
CA HIS A 522 23.56 -19.84 1.03
C HIS A 522 23.90 -20.80 -0.11
N SER A 523 23.24 -21.96 -0.21
CA SER A 523 23.52 -22.95 -1.26
C SER A 523 22.36 -23.16 -2.23
N SER A 524 21.16 -23.41 -1.71
CA SER A 524 20.00 -23.79 -2.52
C SER A 524 18.91 -22.72 -2.52
N ALA A 525 18.42 -22.40 -3.71
CA ALA A 525 17.20 -21.62 -3.90
C ALA A 525 15.94 -22.50 -3.96
N ARG A 526 16.09 -23.80 -3.61
CA ARG A 526 15.02 -24.79 -3.55
C ARG A 526 14.31 -25.00 -4.89
N MET A 527 15.11 -25.29 -5.92
CA MET A 527 14.63 -25.51 -7.29
C MET A 527 13.55 -26.57 -7.38
N GLU A 528 13.67 -27.62 -6.59
CA GLU A 528 12.71 -28.71 -6.47
C GLU A 528 11.29 -28.20 -6.16
N ARG A 529 11.16 -27.10 -5.41
CA ARG A 529 9.87 -26.50 -5.08
C ARG A 529 9.25 -25.80 -6.27
N PHE A 530 10.05 -25.10 -7.07
CA PHE A 530 9.55 -24.44 -8.27
C PHE A 530 9.13 -25.48 -9.32
N LEU A 531 9.92 -26.54 -9.49
CA LEU A 531 9.57 -27.65 -10.38
C LEU A 531 8.25 -28.31 -9.93
N GLN A 532 8.05 -28.55 -8.62
CA GLN A 532 6.80 -29.09 -8.09
C GLN A 532 5.60 -28.14 -8.29
N GLN A 533 5.83 -26.84 -8.37
CA GLN A 533 4.78 -25.84 -8.61
C GLN A 533 4.46 -25.66 -10.10
N SER A 534 5.25 -26.26 -11.00
CA SER A 534 4.95 -26.32 -12.42
C SER A 534 3.68 -27.16 -12.65
N ASN A 535 2.84 -26.75 -13.59
CA ASN A 535 1.65 -27.50 -14.01
C ASN A 535 1.94 -28.51 -15.13
N GLU A 536 3.21 -28.83 -15.38
CA GLU A 536 3.60 -29.88 -16.31
C GLU A 536 3.26 -31.27 -15.75
N ASP A 537 2.66 -32.12 -16.59
CA ASP A 537 2.34 -33.50 -16.25
C ASP A 537 3.63 -34.34 -16.23
N SER A 538 3.91 -35.03 -15.12
CA SER A 538 5.07 -35.90 -14.99
C SER A 538 5.01 -37.11 -15.93
N ASP A 539 3.80 -37.50 -16.34
CA ASP A 539 3.55 -38.74 -17.07
C ASP A 539 3.28 -38.48 -18.57
N GLY A 540 3.11 -37.21 -18.97
CA GLY A 540 2.81 -36.80 -20.33
C GLY A 540 3.54 -35.52 -20.75
N PHE A 541 4.55 -35.65 -21.61
CA PHE A 541 5.24 -34.49 -22.20
C PHE A 541 4.79 -34.25 -23.63
N THR A 542 4.52 -32.99 -23.96
CA THR A 542 4.31 -32.58 -25.36
C THR A 542 5.66 -32.46 -26.08
N THR A 543 5.73 -32.96 -27.31
CA THR A 543 6.88 -32.71 -28.19
C THR A 543 6.74 -31.40 -28.96
N ASP A 544 5.56 -30.78 -28.93
CA ASP A 544 5.33 -29.44 -29.45
C ASP A 544 5.87 -28.40 -28.46
N GLU A 545 7.04 -27.85 -28.79
CA GLU A 545 7.75 -26.88 -27.97
C GLU A 545 6.97 -25.57 -27.77
N VAL A 546 6.21 -25.13 -28.78
CA VAL A 546 5.43 -23.89 -28.70
C VAL A 546 4.26 -24.10 -27.75
N LYS A 547 3.60 -25.24 -27.86
CA LYS A 547 2.53 -25.62 -26.95
C LYS A 547 3.04 -25.76 -25.51
N ALA A 548 4.19 -26.40 -25.29
CA ALA A 548 4.81 -26.47 -23.96
C ALA A 548 5.01 -25.08 -23.34
N ASP A 549 5.56 -24.14 -24.13
CA ASP A 549 5.81 -22.77 -23.66
C ASP A 549 4.52 -22.01 -23.31
N VAL A 550 3.42 -22.28 -24.01
CA VAL A 550 2.11 -21.61 -23.86
C VAL A 550 1.20 -22.28 -22.82
N ASP A 551 1.40 -23.54 -22.50
CA ASP A 551 0.57 -24.26 -21.50
C ASP A 551 1.16 -24.17 -20.08
N VAL A 552 2.49 -24.05 -19.95
CA VAL A 552 3.16 -24.07 -18.64
C VAL A 552 2.89 -22.83 -17.79
N ASN A 553 2.65 -22.95 -16.50
CA ASN A 553 2.34 -21.81 -15.63
C ASN A 553 3.61 -20.98 -15.29
N ILE A 554 4.80 -21.58 -15.25
CA ILE A 554 6.07 -20.94 -14.85
C ILE A 554 7.22 -21.47 -15.72
N HIS A 555 8.06 -20.58 -16.24
CA HIS A 555 9.32 -20.97 -16.88
C HIS A 555 10.43 -21.07 -15.84
N ILE A 556 11.16 -22.18 -15.85
CA ILE A 556 12.22 -22.45 -14.89
C ILE A 556 13.52 -22.69 -15.67
N VAL A 557 14.55 -21.87 -15.44
CA VAL A 557 15.80 -21.93 -16.19
C VAL A 557 17.03 -21.84 -15.28
N ILE A 558 18.10 -22.51 -15.70
CA ILE A 558 19.43 -22.42 -15.09
C ILE A 558 20.40 -21.96 -16.19
N PRO A 559 20.56 -20.64 -16.41
CA PRO A 559 21.47 -20.16 -17.42
C PRO A 559 22.92 -20.45 -16.98
N THR A 560 23.73 -21.01 -17.87
CA THR A 560 25.13 -21.36 -17.60
C THR A 560 26.13 -20.46 -18.33
N THR A 561 25.65 -19.60 -19.25
CA THR A 561 26.48 -18.63 -19.98
C THR A 561 25.87 -17.22 -19.94
N PRO A 562 26.69 -16.16 -20.03
CA PRO A 562 26.20 -14.79 -20.13
C PRO A 562 25.20 -14.57 -21.28
N ALA A 563 25.42 -15.17 -22.44
CA ALA A 563 24.50 -15.08 -23.58
C ALA A 563 23.12 -15.69 -23.29
N GLN A 564 23.08 -16.86 -22.64
CA GLN A 564 21.81 -17.48 -22.24
C GLN A 564 21.03 -16.60 -21.27
N TYR A 565 21.73 -15.96 -20.33
CA TYR A 565 21.10 -15.02 -19.40
C TYR A 565 20.52 -13.79 -20.13
N PHE A 566 21.27 -13.18 -21.05
CA PHE A 566 20.78 -12.08 -21.89
C PHE A 566 19.53 -12.46 -22.69
N HIS A 567 19.55 -13.62 -23.36
CA HIS A 567 18.42 -14.06 -24.18
C HIS A 567 17.21 -14.41 -23.32
N ALA A 568 17.39 -15.03 -22.15
CA ALA A 568 16.30 -15.30 -21.21
C ALA A 568 15.61 -14.01 -20.74
N LEU A 569 16.38 -12.96 -20.41
CA LEU A 569 15.85 -11.64 -20.03
C LEU A 569 15.04 -11.00 -21.15
N ARG A 570 15.56 -11.00 -22.38
CA ARG A 570 14.89 -10.40 -23.54
C ARG A 570 13.68 -11.21 -24.01
N ARG A 571 13.72 -12.55 -23.87
CA ARG A 571 12.59 -13.44 -24.21
C ARG A 571 11.32 -13.04 -23.50
N GLN A 572 11.40 -12.59 -22.25
CA GLN A 572 10.24 -12.16 -21.46
C GLN A 572 9.50 -10.97 -22.03
N VAL A 573 10.17 -10.18 -22.86
CA VAL A 573 9.58 -9.04 -23.57
C VAL A 573 9.19 -9.42 -24.99
N CYS A 574 10.07 -10.14 -25.70
CA CYS A 574 9.88 -10.51 -27.09
C CYS A 574 8.82 -11.60 -27.30
N ALA A 575 8.52 -12.43 -26.29
CA ALA A 575 7.50 -13.45 -26.38
C ALA A 575 6.10 -12.85 -26.59
N LEU A 576 5.22 -13.60 -27.26
CA LEU A 576 3.81 -13.24 -27.47
C LEU A 576 2.94 -13.43 -26.20
N TYR A 577 3.53 -13.98 -25.14
CA TYR A 577 2.90 -14.23 -23.84
C TYR A 577 3.71 -13.58 -22.71
N ARG A 578 3.12 -13.49 -21.53
CA ARG A 578 3.82 -13.07 -20.30
C ARG A 578 3.64 -14.13 -19.23
N LYS A 579 4.75 -14.74 -18.81
CA LYS A 579 4.75 -15.80 -17.80
C LYS A 579 5.86 -15.54 -16.79
N PRO A 580 5.71 -15.97 -15.53
CA PRO A 580 6.80 -15.89 -14.58
C PRO A 580 8.01 -16.68 -15.08
N LEU A 581 9.21 -16.10 -14.97
CA LEU A 581 10.49 -16.76 -15.26
C LEU A 581 11.30 -16.84 -13.98
N VAL A 582 11.54 -18.06 -13.51
CA VAL A 582 12.40 -18.37 -12.38
C VAL A 582 13.78 -18.72 -12.91
N MET A 583 14.78 -17.89 -12.60
CA MET A 583 16.16 -18.08 -13.01
C MET A 583 17.02 -18.43 -11.81
N PHE A 584 17.67 -19.58 -11.86
CA PHE A 584 18.71 -19.94 -10.91
C PHE A 584 20.02 -19.32 -11.35
N THR A 585 20.27 -18.10 -10.88
CA THR A 585 21.46 -17.34 -11.26
C THR A 585 22.69 -17.85 -10.52
N PRO A 586 23.88 -17.80 -11.13
CA PRO A 586 25.08 -18.33 -10.51
C PRO A 586 25.64 -17.39 -9.45
N LYS A 587 26.51 -17.93 -8.59
CA LYS A 587 27.38 -17.15 -7.71
C LYS A 587 28.83 -17.24 -8.17
N TYR A 588 29.38 -18.45 -8.21
CA TYR A 588 30.76 -18.69 -8.68
C TYR A 588 30.98 -18.32 -10.15
N LEU A 589 30.02 -18.64 -11.05
CA LEU A 589 30.20 -18.40 -12.49
C LEU A 589 30.29 -16.91 -12.85
N LEU A 590 29.83 -16.00 -11.98
CA LEU A 590 29.90 -14.55 -12.19
C LEU A 590 31.34 -14.06 -12.40
N HIS A 591 32.32 -14.77 -11.83
CA HIS A 591 33.74 -14.42 -11.90
C HIS A 591 34.61 -15.55 -12.47
N HIS A 592 34.00 -16.66 -12.87
CA HIS A 592 34.71 -17.79 -13.45
C HIS A 592 35.20 -17.42 -14.84
N ARG A 593 36.53 -17.27 -15.02
CA ARG A 593 37.12 -16.73 -16.26
C ARG A 593 36.71 -17.46 -17.55
N PRO A 594 36.51 -18.79 -17.57
CA PRO A 594 35.98 -19.50 -18.74
C PRO A 594 34.51 -19.21 -19.03
N CYS A 595 33.71 -18.77 -18.05
CA CYS A 595 32.30 -18.47 -18.21
C CYS A 595 32.09 -17.07 -18.79
N THR A 596 32.43 -16.91 -20.07
CA THR A 596 32.21 -15.68 -20.84
C THR A 596 31.54 -16.01 -22.17
N SER A 597 30.87 -15.03 -22.77
CA SER A 597 30.33 -15.13 -24.13
C SER A 597 30.98 -14.10 -25.05
N ASP A 598 30.97 -14.37 -26.35
CA ASP A 598 31.40 -13.39 -27.35
C ASP A 598 30.19 -12.59 -27.82
N LEU A 599 30.41 -11.37 -28.30
CA LEU A 599 29.31 -10.47 -28.70
C LEU A 599 28.50 -11.02 -29.88
N SER A 600 29.06 -11.95 -30.66
CA SER A 600 28.35 -12.73 -31.68
C SER A 600 27.32 -13.70 -31.11
N ASN A 601 27.37 -14.04 -29.82
CA ASN A 601 26.34 -14.86 -29.18
C ASN A 601 25.08 -14.05 -28.79
N PHE A 602 25.06 -12.75 -29.09
CA PHE A 602 23.98 -11.81 -28.79
C PHE A 602 23.36 -11.20 -30.07
N SER A 603 23.84 -11.60 -31.26
CA SER A 603 23.42 -11.04 -32.56
C SER A 603 22.02 -11.47 -32.97
N LEU A 604 21.48 -10.83 -34.03
CA LEU A 604 20.10 -10.99 -34.50
C LEU A 604 19.68 -12.44 -34.83
N ASP A 605 20.63 -13.29 -35.18
CA ASP A 605 20.46 -14.71 -35.51
C ASP A 605 20.51 -15.64 -34.29
N THR A 606 20.71 -15.09 -33.09
CA THR A 606 20.84 -15.86 -31.85
C THR A 606 19.57 -15.78 -30.99
N THR A 607 19.32 -16.85 -30.24
CA THR A 607 18.18 -16.97 -29.32
C THR A 607 18.56 -17.80 -28.09
N PHE A 608 17.67 -17.82 -27.10
CA PHE A 608 17.81 -18.69 -25.94
C PHE A 608 17.73 -20.16 -26.37
N GLN A 609 18.72 -20.96 -25.99
CA GLN A 609 18.74 -22.39 -26.25
C GLN A 609 18.20 -23.15 -25.03
N ARG A 610 17.19 -24.01 -25.20
CA ARG A 610 16.65 -24.82 -24.09
C ARG A 610 17.67 -25.83 -23.56
N VAL A 611 18.44 -26.41 -24.48
CA VAL A 611 19.52 -27.35 -24.19
C VAL A 611 20.75 -26.85 -24.94
N LEU A 612 21.86 -26.70 -24.21
CA LEU A 612 23.16 -26.46 -24.82
C LEU A 612 23.79 -27.81 -25.16
N GLY A 613 24.24 -27.97 -26.40
CA GLY A 613 25.03 -29.15 -26.79
C GLY A 613 26.43 -29.14 -26.16
N ASP A 614 27.17 -30.22 -26.37
CA ASP A 614 28.51 -30.38 -25.80
C ASP A 614 29.45 -29.25 -26.24
N HIS A 615 30.20 -28.70 -25.27
CA HIS A 615 31.18 -27.68 -25.61
C HIS A 615 32.33 -28.32 -26.40
N PRO A 616 32.88 -27.67 -27.44
CA PRO A 616 34.00 -28.22 -28.22
C PRO A 616 35.23 -28.58 -27.40
N ASP A 617 35.42 -27.97 -26.22
CA ASP A 617 36.49 -28.33 -25.29
C ASP A 617 36.16 -29.54 -24.40
N ASP A 618 34.88 -29.80 -24.15
CA ASP A 618 34.43 -31.00 -23.43
C ASP A 618 34.57 -32.22 -24.35
N MET A 619 34.27 -32.07 -25.64
CA MET A 619 34.51 -33.10 -26.68
C MET A 619 35.97 -33.52 -26.81
N LYS A 620 36.94 -32.73 -26.31
CA LYS A 620 38.37 -33.09 -26.28
C LYS A 620 38.75 -33.94 -25.06
N ARG A 621 37.88 -34.01 -24.05
CA ARG A 621 38.13 -34.68 -22.75
C ARG A 621 37.15 -35.82 -22.47
N LEU A 622 36.00 -35.83 -23.15
CA LEU A 622 35.05 -36.92 -23.08
C LEU A 622 35.68 -38.18 -23.68
N VAL A 623 35.74 -39.23 -22.89
CA VAL A 623 36.06 -40.59 -23.35
C VAL A 623 34.76 -41.18 -23.88
N ALA A 624 34.83 -42.10 -24.85
CA ALA A 624 33.64 -42.79 -25.33
C ALA A 624 32.97 -43.57 -24.17
N ASP A 625 31.64 -43.63 -24.15
CA ASP A 625 30.85 -44.28 -23.07
C ASP A 625 31.22 -45.75 -22.81
N ASP A 626 31.99 -46.37 -23.71
CA ASP A 626 32.46 -47.76 -23.66
C ASP A 626 33.91 -47.92 -23.17
N GLN A 627 34.55 -46.87 -22.61
CA GLN A 627 35.89 -46.92 -22.00
C GLN A 627 35.93 -46.75 -20.49
#